data_AF-A0A560FIG1-F1
#
_entry.id   AF-A0A560FIG1-F1
#
_cell.length_a   1.000
_cell.length_b   1.000
_cell.length_c   1.000
_cell.angle_alpha   90.00
_cell.angle_beta   90.00
_cell.angle_gamma   90.00
#
_symmetry.space_group_name_H-M   'P 1'
#
loop_
_entity.id
_entity.type
_entity.pdbx_description
1 polymer ?
#
loop_
_entity_poly.entity_id
_entity_poly.type
_entity_poly.pdbx_seq_one_letter_code
_entity_poly.pdbx_strand_id
1 'polypeptide(L)'
;MGVALVLLGIGMARAKEPAAESLTKTVQAQLYEDDPEGRGGLVEVSDGYKFVQCWHLPRQTIVTCEAAGKRGQPWMRHVLTKERRAALKEMGFTADRQTGNFIRRWDPPPEPKVLMAFMVRALEVGYGKSGQDPTMRHGWFPAAECPARVAAGNPYGGEIVAFGASVENVAEGCRLEGQDEDGDDDPLPPQPRMPDDAADLLSRQYKTIAEAVDWVAGGTGPEHHIAIFSWGDFYIQCMKAEDPSMQCEVVSADIMPRLKPVLNAAAGRRLEKLGFLEPGYSLNYAQNFLLHKGARDKDTKAIADTLAQAAQQGFGNYVFLPLQVKRHTSKPN
;
A
#
# COMPACT_ATOMS: atom_id res chain seq x y z
N MET A 1 -1.51 -7.20 24.74
CA MET A 1 -2.42 -6.57 23.77
C MET A 1 -2.12 -7.16 22.41
N GLY A 2 -3.13 -7.77 21.78
CA GLY A 2 -2.96 -8.54 20.55
C GLY A 2 -2.65 -7.61 19.38
N VAL A 3 -1.52 -7.85 18.72
CA VAL A 3 -1.19 -7.24 17.43
C VAL A 3 -2.19 -7.79 16.41
N ALA A 4 -3.16 -6.97 16.01
CA ALA A 4 -4.00 -7.26 14.87
C ALA A 4 -3.12 -7.27 13.62
N LEU A 5 -3.08 -8.43 12.98
CA LEU A 5 -2.21 -8.78 11.87
C LEU A 5 -2.90 -8.31 10.58
N VAL A 6 -2.48 -7.19 10.00
CA VAL A 6 -2.96 -6.77 8.67
C VAL A 6 -2.21 -7.58 7.61
N LEU A 7 -2.65 -8.83 7.40
CA LEU A 7 -2.26 -9.62 6.24
C LEU A 7 -3.16 -9.21 5.07
N LEU A 8 -2.76 -8.19 4.31
CA LEU A 8 -3.36 -7.89 3.01
C LEU A 8 -2.41 -8.35 1.92
N GLY A 9 -2.44 -9.65 1.65
CA GLY A 9 -1.80 -10.22 0.47
C GLY A 9 -2.57 -9.79 -0.77
N ILE A 10 -1.91 -9.07 -1.67
CA ILE A 10 -2.38 -8.91 -3.05
C ILE A 10 -2.04 -10.21 -3.77
N GLY A 11 -2.93 -11.20 -3.68
CA GLY A 11 -2.92 -12.34 -4.57
C GLY A 11 -3.38 -11.85 -5.95
N MET A 12 -2.46 -11.73 -6.90
CA MET A 12 -2.83 -11.63 -8.30
C MET A 12 -2.68 -13.00 -8.93
N ALA A 13 -3.77 -13.75 -9.03
CA ALA A 13 -3.87 -14.69 -10.13
C ALA A 13 -3.99 -13.85 -11.41
N ARG A 14 -2.99 -13.96 -12.30
CA ARG A 14 -2.97 -13.27 -13.59
C ARG A 14 -4.12 -13.79 -14.47
N ALA A 15 -5.31 -13.21 -14.31
CA ALA A 15 -6.32 -13.25 -15.35
C ALA A 15 -5.71 -12.61 -16.59
N LYS A 16 -5.79 -13.30 -17.73
CA LYS A 16 -5.38 -12.82 -19.05
C LYS A 16 -5.87 -11.38 -19.18
N GLU A 17 -4.96 -10.43 -19.41
CA GLU A 17 -5.28 -9.00 -19.49
C GLU A 17 -6.59 -8.82 -20.26
N PRO A 18 -7.65 -8.25 -19.64
CA PRO A 18 -8.84 -7.93 -20.38
C PRO A 18 -8.42 -6.98 -21.51
N ALA A 19 -8.71 -7.36 -22.75
CA ALA A 19 -8.39 -6.52 -23.90
C ALA A 19 -8.90 -5.09 -23.64
N ALA A 20 -8.20 -4.05 -24.09
CA ALA A 20 -8.57 -2.66 -23.84
C ALA A 20 -10.05 -2.33 -24.19
N GLU A 21 -10.63 -3.08 -25.13
CA GLU A 21 -12.05 -3.04 -25.48
C GLU A 21 -12.98 -3.53 -24.35
N SER A 22 -12.59 -4.58 -23.62
CA SER A 22 -13.29 -5.11 -22.45
C SER A 22 -13.33 -4.10 -21.31
N LEU A 23 -12.21 -3.41 -21.04
CA LEU A 23 -12.14 -2.37 -20.00
C LEU A 23 -12.99 -1.15 -20.34
N THR A 24 -13.00 -0.75 -21.61
CA THR A 24 -13.84 0.37 -22.08
C THR A 24 -15.33 0.05 -21.93
N LYS A 25 -15.74 -1.21 -22.20
CA LYS A 25 -17.12 -1.68 -21.97
C LYS A 25 -17.50 -1.67 -20.49
N THR A 26 -16.59 -2.06 -19.60
CA THR A 26 -16.82 -1.95 -18.15
C THR A 26 -17.06 -0.50 -17.73
N VAL A 27 -16.24 0.45 -18.20
CA VAL A 27 -16.43 1.88 -17.90
C VAL A 27 -17.77 2.39 -18.41
N GLN A 28 -18.12 2.04 -19.65
CA GLN A 28 -19.40 2.40 -20.25
C GLN A 28 -20.58 1.90 -19.39
N ALA A 29 -20.63 0.60 -19.11
CA ALA A 29 -21.72 -0.01 -18.35
C ALA A 29 -21.80 0.52 -16.91
N GLN A 30 -20.66 0.87 -16.31
CA GLN A 30 -20.59 1.21 -14.90
C GLN A 30 -20.79 2.70 -14.62
N LEU A 31 -20.41 3.60 -15.54
CA LEU A 31 -20.41 5.05 -15.32
C LEU A 31 -21.31 5.85 -16.26
N TYR A 32 -21.78 5.27 -17.36
CA TYR A 32 -22.57 5.95 -18.40
C TYR A 32 -23.95 5.35 -18.60
N GLU A 33 -24.22 4.21 -17.97
CA GLU A 33 -25.52 3.54 -17.98
C GLU A 33 -26.08 3.55 -16.56
N ASP A 34 -27.34 3.97 -16.42
CA ASP A 34 -28.04 3.89 -15.14
C ASP A 34 -28.25 2.43 -14.77
N ASP A 35 -27.92 2.09 -13.52
CA ASP A 35 -28.26 0.79 -12.96
C ASP A 35 -29.78 0.62 -12.84
N PRO A 36 -30.37 -0.51 -13.28
CA PRO A 36 -31.81 -0.74 -13.15
C PRO A 36 -32.32 -0.73 -11.71
N GLU A 37 -31.48 -1.02 -10.72
CA GLU A 37 -31.84 -0.98 -9.29
C GLU A 37 -31.60 0.41 -8.66
N GLY A 38 -31.17 1.40 -9.47
CA GLY A 38 -30.94 2.77 -9.01
C GLY A 38 -29.72 2.90 -8.09
N ARG A 39 -28.69 2.07 -8.29
CA ARG A 39 -27.41 2.14 -7.56
C ARG A 39 -26.43 3.12 -8.20
N GLY A 40 -25.49 3.64 -7.42
CA GLY A 40 -24.35 4.39 -7.92
C GLY A 40 -23.32 3.44 -8.51
N GLY A 41 -22.72 3.81 -9.63
CA GLY A 41 -21.70 3.02 -10.29
C GLY A 41 -20.29 3.55 -10.04
N LEU A 42 -19.32 2.64 -9.89
CA LEU A 42 -17.95 2.93 -9.50
C LEU A 42 -16.95 2.14 -10.34
N VAL A 43 -15.92 2.82 -10.84
CA VAL A 43 -14.71 2.20 -11.41
C VAL A 43 -13.51 2.74 -10.66
N GLU A 44 -12.61 1.86 -10.26
CA GLU A 44 -11.33 2.19 -9.66
C GLU A 44 -10.20 1.70 -10.57
N VAL A 45 -9.15 2.53 -10.70
CA VAL A 45 -7.83 2.07 -11.10
C VAL A 45 -6.87 2.28 -9.92
N SER A 46 -6.09 1.26 -9.58
CA SER A 46 -5.14 1.30 -8.47
C SER A 46 -3.76 0.77 -8.85
N ASP A 47 -2.74 1.24 -8.11
CA ASP A 47 -1.34 0.85 -8.21
C ASP A 47 -0.78 0.73 -6.77
N GLY A 48 -0.76 -0.49 -6.23
CA GLY A 48 -0.61 -0.69 -4.78
C GLY A 48 -1.71 0.06 -4.02
N TYR A 49 -1.36 0.82 -2.98
CA TYR A 49 -2.34 1.61 -2.21
C TYR A 49 -2.71 2.97 -2.84
N LYS A 50 -2.19 3.28 -4.03
CA LYS A 50 -2.55 4.48 -4.78
C LYS A 50 -3.81 4.18 -5.58
N PHE A 51 -4.82 5.04 -5.53
CA PHE A 51 -6.04 4.85 -6.30
C PHE A 51 -6.54 6.12 -6.98
N VAL A 52 -7.27 5.91 -8.07
CA VAL A 52 -8.18 6.86 -8.68
C VAL A 52 -9.51 6.14 -8.90
N GLN A 53 -10.57 6.64 -8.27
CA GLN A 53 -11.93 6.13 -8.44
C GLN A 53 -12.77 7.14 -9.22
N CYS A 54 -13.52 6.70 -10.21
CA CYS A 54 -14.55 7.51 -10.86
C CYS A 54 -15.90 6.88 -10.59
N TRP A 55 -16.89 7.70 -10.27
CA TRP A 55 -18.23 7.26 -9.91
C TRP A 55 -19.30 8.17 -10.49
N HIS A 56 -20.49 7.60 -10.58
CA HIS A 56 -21.67 8.21 -11.14
C HIS A 56 -22.89 7.82 -10.28
N LEU A 57 -23.77 8.78 -10.01
CA LEU A 57 -25.06 8.55 -9.37
C LEU A 57 -26.17 8.53 -10.41
N PRO A 58 -27.17 7.65 -10.28
CA PRO A 58 -28.21 7.49 -11.27
C PRO A 58 -28.96 8.80 -11.50
N ARG A 59 -29.36 9.04 -12.76
CA ARG A 59 -30.04 10.27 -13.23
C ARG A 59 -29.22 11.57 -13.13
N GLN A 60 -27.93 11.51 -12.78
CA GLN A 60 -27.03 12.65 -12.89
C GLN A 60 -26.38 12.67 -14.28
N THR A 61 -25.91 13.83 -14.73
CA THR A 61 -25.09 13.90 -15.95
C THR A 61 -23.60 13.97 -15.63
N ILE A 62 -23.25 13.93 -14.35
CA ILE A 62 -21.89 14.20 -13.85
C ILE A 62 -21.21 12.88 -13.52
N VAL A 63 -19.94 12.77 -13.94
CA VAL A 63 -19.01 11.76 -13.43
C VAL A 63 -18.02 12.45 -12.50
N THR A 64 -17.89 11.93 -11.28
CA THR A 64 -16.93 12.44 -10.30
C THR A 64 -15.76 11.48 -10.19
N CYS A 65 -14.55 11.98 -10.37
CA CYS A 65 -13.32 11.24 -10.14
C CYS A 65 -12.62 11.75 -8.88
N GLU A 66 -12.13 10.83 -8.07
CA GLU A 66 -11.39 11.10 -6.84
C GLU A 66 -10.05 10.37 -6.87
N ALA A 67 -8.98 11.09 -6.56
CA ALA A 67 -7.65 10.54 -6.39
C ALA A 67 -7.26 10.60 -4.90
N ALA A 68 -6.62 9.53 -4.41
CA ALA A 68 -6.14 9.43 -3.04
C ALA A 68 -5.43 10.69 -2.51
N GLY A 69 -5.72 11.04 -1.26
CA GLY A 69 -5.03 12.15 -0.59
C GLY A 69 -4.45 11.76 0.76
N LYS A 70 -3.64 12.68 1.30
CA LYS A 70 -2.83 12.45 2.50
C LYS A 70 -3.63 12.35 3.80
N ARG A 71 -4.87 12.86 3.80
CA ARG A 71 -5.74 12.85 5.00
C ARG A 71 -6.34 11.47 5.24
N GLY A 72 -6.79 10.80 4.18
CA GLY A 72 -7.26 9.42 4.26
C GLY A 72 -6.10 8.42 4.38
N GLN A 73 -4.98 8.70 3.68
CA GLN A 73 -3.82 7.82 3.60
C GLN A 73 -2.51 8.57 3.96
N PRO A 74 -2.08 8.58 5.24
CA PRO A 74 -0.91 9.35 5.68
C PRO A 74 0.38 9.06 4.92
N TRP A 75 0.63 7.80 4.56
CA TRP A 75 1.81 7.37 3.77
C TRP A 75 1.88 8.02 2.38
N MET A 76 0.77 8.53 1.84
CA MET A 76 0.79 9.29 0.59
C MET A 76 1.63 10.58 0.68
N ARG A 77 2.07 11.03 1.86
CA ARG A 77 2.96 12.19 2.01
C ARG A 77 4.32 12.05 1.33
N HIS A 78 4.82 10.82 1.23
CA HIS A 78 6.09 10.49 0.58
C HIS A 78 5.97 10.55 -0.96
N VAL A 79 4.77 10.30 -1.47
CA VAL A 79 4.49 10.24 -2.91
C VAL A 79 3.93 11.56 -3.45
N LEU A 80 2.99 12.18 -2.73
CA LEU A 80 2.33 13.43 -3.11
C LEU A 80 3.20 14.64 -2.76
N THR A 81 4.31 14.78 -3.48
CA THR A 81 5.19 15.96 -3.41
C THR A 81 4.45 17.24 -3.81
N LYS A 82 5.12 18.39 -3.68
CA LYS A 82 4.54 19.66 -4.13
C LYS A 82 4.26 19.66 -5.64
N GLU A 83 5.19 19.12 -6.42
CA GLU A 83 5.16 19.03 -7.87
C GLU A 83 4.04 18.06 -8.32
N ARG A 84 3.92 16.91 -7.65
CA ARG A 84 2.89 15.90 -7.93
C ARG A 84 1.47 16.42 -7.67
N ARG A 85 1.28 17.15 -6.57
CA ARG A 85 0.00 17.81 -6.27
C ARG A 85 -0.32 18.94 -7.25
N ALA A 86 0.69 19.67 -7.73
CA ALA A 86 0.51 20.66 -8.79
C ALA A 86 0.07 20.00 -10.10
N ALA A 87 0.68 18.86 -10.46
CA ALA A 87 0.29 18.10 -11.65
C ALA A 87 -1.16 17.58 -11.57
N LEU A 88 -1.61 17.07 -10.41
CA LEU A 88 -3.03 16.72 -10.22
C LEU A 88 -3.95 17.94 -10.39
N LYS A 89 -3.54 19.11 -9.88
CA LYS A 89 -4.29 20.35 -10.05
C LYS A 89 -4.36 20.79 -11.52
N GLU A 90 -3.28 20.66 -12.28
CA GLU A 90 -3.26 20.91 -13.73
C GLU A 90 -4.17 19.93 -14.49
N MET A 91 -4.29 18.69 -13.99
CA MET A 91 -5.31 17.73 -14.40
C MET A 91 -6.71 18.05 -13.85
N GLY A 92 -6.99 19.26 -13.38
CA GLY A 92 -8.34 19.70 -12.98
C GLY A 92 -8.85 19.13 -11.67
N PHE A 93 -8.02 18.43 -10.89
CA PHE A 93 -8.40 18.02 -9.55
C PHE A 93 -8.30 19.18 -8.55
N THR A 94 -9.21 19.19 -7.58
CA THR A 94 -9.19 20.12 -6.44
C THR A 94 -9.14 19.31 -5.14
N ALA A 95 -8.28 19.70 -4.20
CA ALA A 95 -8.23 19.06 -2.90
C ALA A 95 -9.55 19.29 -2.14
N ASP A 96 -10.19 18.20 -1.72
CA ASP A 96 -11.41 18.23 -0.94
C ASP A 96 -11.10 17.91 0.53
N ARG A 97 -11.53 18.80 1.42
CA ARG A 97 -11.26 18.65 2.86
C ARG A 97 -12.17 17.65 3.53
N GLN A 98 -13.33 17.35 2.96
CA GLN A 98 -14.31 16.45 3.56
C GLN A 98 -13.88 15.01 3.33
N THR A 99 -13.61 14.63 2.08
CA THR A 99 -13.17 13.28 1.71
C THR A 99 -11.68 13.07 1.89
N GLY A 100 -10.89 14.14 2.08
CA GLY A 100 -9.45 14.04 2.15
C GLY A 100 -8.76 13.68 0.83
N ASN A 101 -9.52 13.54 -0.26
CA ASN A 101 -9.08 13.19 -1.61
C ASN A 101 -8.95 14.44 -2.50
N PHE A 102 -8.42 14.24 -3.70
CA PHE A 102 -8.47 15.20 -4.79
C PHE A 102 -9.67 14.88 -5.69
N ILE A 103 -10.58 15.83 -5.90
CA ILE A 103 -11.82 15.61 -6.66
C ILE A 103 -11.78 16.38 -7.99
N ARG A 104 -12.16 15.71 -9.08
CA ARG A 104 -12.48 16.31 -10.37
C ARG A 104 -13.90 15.90 -10.75
N ARG A 105 -14.73 16.87 -11.13
CA ARG A 105 -16.07 16.63 -11.68
C ARG A 105 -16.07 16.88 -13.18
N TRP A 106 -16.75 16.03 -13.93
CA TRP A 106 -16.92 16.16 -15.36
C TRP A 106 -18.37 16.42 -15.71
N ASP A 107 -18.62 17.51 -16.44
CA ASP A 107 -19.94 17.90 -16.91
C ASP A 107 -19.82 18.64 -18.27
N PRO A 108 -20.13 17.98 -19.40
CA PRO A 108 -20.45 16.56 -19.53
C PRO A 108 -19.21 15.65 -19.34
N PRO A 109 -19.39 14.35 -19.04
CA PRO A 109 -18.31 13.39 -18.97
C PRO A 109 -17.64 13.21 -20.34
N PRO A 110 -16.31 12.98 -20.37
CA PRO A 110 -15.60 12.63 -21.60
C PRO A 110 -16.05 11.25 -22.08
N GLU A 111 -15.60 10.80 -23.25
CA GLU A 111 -15.87 9.42 -23.68
C GLU A 111 -15.22 8.38 -22.74
N PRO A 112 -15.80 7.17 -22.57
CA PRO A 112 -15.30 6.14 -21.64
C PRO A 112 -13.80 5.83 -21.79
N LYS A 113 -13.32 5.75 -23.04
CA LYS A 113 -11.91 5.50 -23.34
C LYS A 113 -11.00 6.63 -22.86
N VAL A 114 -11.45 7.88 -23.00
CA VAL A 114 -10.72 9.06 -22.54
C VAL A 114 -10.74 9.14 -21.02
N LEU A 115 -11.86 8.81 -20.37
CA LEU A 115 -11.97 8.74 -18.92
C LEU A 115 -11.00 7.69 -18.35
N MET A 116 -10.93 6.51 -18.96
CA MET A 116 -10.00 5.46 -18.56
C MET A 116 -8.54 5.90 -18.69
N ALA A 117 -8.18 6.48 -19.84
CA ALA A 117 -6.84 7.04 -20.03
C ALA A 117 -6.52 8.14 -19.01
N PHE A 118 -7.50 8.96 -18.65
CA PHE A 118 -7.37 9.97 -17.60
C PHE A 118 -7.10 9.35 -16.23
N MET A 119 -7.80 8.29 -15.83
CA MET A 119 -7.59 7.61 -14.54
C MET A 119 -6.16 7.06 -14.42
N VAL A 120 -5.69 6.33 -15.44
CA VAL A 120 -4.32 5.81 -15.49
C VAL A 120 -3.29 6.95 -15.47
N ARG A 121 -3.54 8.02 -16.24
CA ARG A 121 -2.64 9.18 -16.27
C ARG A 121 -2.59 9.90 -14.93
N ALA A 122 -3.71 10.01 -14.23
CA ALA A 122 -3.79 10.62 -12.91
C ALA A 122 -2.96 9.83 -11.88
N LEU A 123 -2.97 8.50 -11.97
CA LEU A 123 -2.06 7.67 -11.16
C LEU A 123 -0.59 7.98 -11.45
N GLU A 124 -0.19 8.00 -12.72
CA GLU A 124 1.20 8.24 -13.11
C GLU A 124 1.71 9.63 -12.70
N VAL A 125 0.94 10.69 -12.94
CA VAL A 125 1.40 12.05 -12.64
C VAL A 125 1.23 12.39 -11.18
N GLY A 126 0.20 11.88 -10.51
CA GLY A 126 -0.06 12.11 -9.10
C GLY A 126 0.87 11.32 -8.21
N TYR A 127 1.25 10.12 -8.62
CA TYR A 127 1.95 9.18 -7.73
C TYR A 127 3.22 8.54 -8.29
N GLY A 128 3.61 8.89 -9.52
CA GLY A 128 4.74 8.26 -10.20
C GLY A 128 4.46 6.81 -10.61
N LYS A 129 5.40 6.21 -11.35
CA LYS A 129 5.31 4.80 -11.76
C LYS A 129 5.83 3.91 -10.64
N SER A 130 5.07 2.89 -10.24
CA SER A 130 5.56 1.82 -9.35
C SER A 130 6.42 0.78 -10.06
N GLY A 131 6.31 0.70 -11.40
CA GLY A 131 6.89 -0.39 -12.19
C GLY A 131 6.01 -1.63 -12.28
N GLN A 132 4.79 -1.60 -11.72
CA GLN A 132 3.75 -2.60 -11.93
C GLN A 132 2.62 -2.05 -12.81
N ASP A 133 1.86 -2.98 -13.39
CA ASP A 133 0.68 -2.64 -14.18
C ASP A 133 -0.47 -2.28 -13.23
N PRO A 134 -1.17 -1.14 -13.44
CA PRO A 134 -2.32 -0.78 -12.64
C PRO A 134 -3.43 -1.83 -12.75
N THR A 135 -4.11 -2.09 -11.65
CA THR A 135 -5.30 -2.94 -11.60
C THR A 135 -6.56 -2.11 -11.78
N MET A 136 -7.63 -2.75 -12.23
CA MET A 136 -8.94 -2.14 -12.32
C MET A 136 -9.96 -2.95 -11.52
N ARG A 137 -10.77 -2.25 -10.73
CA ARG A 137 -11.92 -2.79 -10.02
C ARG A 137 -13.15 -1.97 -10.41
N HIS A 138 -14.31 -2.59 -10.29
CA HIS A 138 -15.58 -1.94 -10.56
C HIS A 138 -16.67 -2.55 -9.69
N GLY A 139 -17.73 -1.80 -9.47
CA GLY A 139 -18.86 -2.27 -8.70
C GLY A 139 -19.91 -1.20 -8.52
N TRP A 140 -20.93 -1.57 -7.74
CA TRP A 140 -22.06 -0.72 -7.39
C TRP A 140 -21.99 -0.32 -5.93
N PHE A 141 -22.57 0.82 -5.57
CA PHE A 141 -22.70 1.28 -4.19
C PHE A 141 -24.10 1.90 -3.97
N PRO A 142 -24.57 2.06 -2.72
CA PRO A 142 -25.83 2.74 -2.44
C PRO A 142 -25.83 4.15 -3.04
N ALA A 143 -26.86 4.49 -3.84
CA ALA A 143 -26.96 5.83 -4.42
C ALA A 143 -27.21 6.87 -3.33
N ALA A 144 -26.12 7.51 -2.88
CA ALA A 144 -26.11 8.53 -1.84
C ALA A 144 -25.11 9.63 -2.22
N GLU A 145 -25.43 10.88 -1.89
CA GLU A 145 -24.50 12.01 -2.09
C GLU A 145 -23.21 11.85 -1.28
N CYS A 146 -23.33 11.20 -0.11
CA CYS A 146 -22.23 10.86 0.77
C CYS A 146 -22.09 9.32 0.85
N PRO A 147 -21.50 8.67 -0.15
CA PRO A 147 -21.30 7.22 -0.11
C PRO A 147 -20.39 6.81 1.05
N ALA A 148 -20.59 5.59 1.56
CA ALA A 148 -19.76 5.00 2.60
C ALA A 148 -18.31 4.87 2.11
N ARG A 149 -17.34 5.14 3.00
CA ARG A 149 -15.91 5.21 2.65
C ARG A 149 -15.04 4.39 3.56
N VAL A 150 -13.89 3.96 3.06
CA VAL A 150 -12.83 3.38 3.89
C VAL A 150 -12.36 4.44 4.90
N ALA A 151 -12.33 4.10 6.18
CA ALA A 151 -11.94 5.04 7.23
C ALA A 151 -10.47 5.47 7.10
N ALA A 152 -10.13 6.67 7.56
CA ALA A 152 -8.76 7.19 7.52
C ALA A 152 -7.78 6.26 8.27
N GLY A 153 -6.53 6.20 7.78
CA GLY A 153 -5.48 5.34 8.34
C GLY A 153 -5.55 3.87 7.90
N ASN A 154 -6.61 3.45 7.21
CA ASN A 154 -6.70 2.12 6.61
C ASN A 154 -6.14 2.13 5.18
N PRO A 155 -5.62 0.99 4.69
CA PRO A 155 -5.26 0.87 3.28
C PRO A 155 -6.46 1.29 2.41
N TYR A 156 -6.25 2.26 1.52
CA TYR A 156 -7.29 2.94 0.73
C TYR A 156 -8.22 3.93 1.46
N GLY A 157 -7.81 4.48 2.61
CA GLY A 157 -8.58 5.49 3.34
C GLY A 157 -9.14 6.62 2.44
N GLY A 158 -10.47 6.78 2.45
CA GLY A 158 -11.22 7.71 1.60
C GLY A 158 -11.80 7.13 0.31
N GLU A 159 -11.45 5.90 -0.08
CA GLU A 159 -12.09 5.17 -1.19
C GLU A 159 -13.58 4.92 -0.88
N ILE A 160 -14.44 4.93 -1.90
CA ILE A 160 -15.85 4.55 -1.79
C ILE A 160 -15.96 3.03 -1.71
N VAL A 161 -16.73 2.54 -0.74
CA VAL A 161 -16.90 1.11 -0.53
C VAL A 161 -17.99 0.56 -1.47
N ALA A 162 -17.58 -0.28 -2.43
CA ALA A 162 -18.52 -1.03 -3.26
C ALA A 162 -19.23 -2.14 -2.48
N PHE A 163 -20.42 -2.56 -2.95
CA PHE A 163 -21.16 -3.68 -2.37
C PHE A 163 -20.32 -4.95 -2.32
N GLY A 164 -20.38 -5.66 -1.17
CA GLY A 164 -19.67 -6.91 -0.97
C GLY A 164 -18.17 -6.78 -0.69
N ALA A 165 -17.62 -5.56 -0.66
CA ALA A 165 -16.25 -5.34 -0.22
C ALA A 165 -16.12 -5.59 1.30
N SER A 166 -15.18 -6.45 1.70
CA SER A 166 -14.82 -6.61 3.11
C SER A 166 -13.84 -5.51 3.49
N VAL A 167 -14.33 -4.50 4.21
CA VAL A 167 -13.53 -3.39 4.74
C VAL A 167 -13.65 -3.42 6.26
N GLU A 168 -12.53 -3.48 6.97
CA GLU A 168 -12.52 -3.59 8.44
C GLU A 168 -13.13 -2.35 9.11
N ASN A 169 -12.90 -1.16 8.56
CA ASN A 169 -13.37 0.10 9.11
C ASN A 169 -13.98 0.99 8.03
N VAL A 170 -15.26 1.32 8.20
CA VAL A 170 -16.01 2.19 7.29
C VAL A 170 -16.37 3.48 8.02
N ALA A 171 -16.11 4.62 7.38
CA ALA A 171 -16.62 5.91 7.79
C ALA A 171 -17.92 6.20 7.03
N GLU A 172 -19.00 6.45 7.77
CA GLU A 172 -20.29 6.85 7.21
C GLU A 172 -20.37 8.39 7.11
N GLY A 173 -20.92 8.89 6.01
CA GLY A 173 -21.11 10.33 5.75
C GLY A 173 -20.00 10.98 4.91
N CYS A 174 -20.18 12.27 4.59
CA CYS A 174 -19.31 12.98 3.64
C CYS A 174 -17.91 13.32 4.20
N ARG A 175 -17.71 13.22 5.51
CA ARG A 175 -16.50 13.71 6.18
C ARG A 175 -15.67 12.53 6.67
N LEU A 176 -14.48 12.37 6.13
CA LEU A 176 -13.43 11.62 6.81
C LEU A 176 -13.00 12.40 8.05
N GLU A 177 -13.31 11.85 9.21
CA GLU A 177 -12.60 12.19 10.43
C GLU A 177 -11.13 11.85 10.19
N GLY A 178 -10.31 12.89 10.14
CA GLY A 178 -8.86 12.69 10.05
C GLY A 178 -8.38 12.31 11.44
N GLN A 179 -7.42 11.40 11.54
CA GLN A 179 -6.53 11.48 12.68
C GLN A 179 -5.73 12.78 12.52
N ASP A 180 -5.98 13.74 13.40
CA ASP A 180 -5.01 14.81 13.62
C ASP A 180 -3.66 14.15 13.99
N GLU A 181 -2.53 14.76 13.60
CA GLU A 181 -1.16 14.16 13.61
C GLU A 181 -0.65 13.68 14.99
N ASP A 182 -1.48 13.76 16.03
CA ASP A 182 -1.16 13.68 17.45
C ASP A 182 -1.84 12.50 18.17
N GLY A 183 -2.06 11.39 17.47
CA GLY A 183 -2.61 10.16 18.06
C GLY A 183 -1.57 9.06 18.16
N ASP A 184 -0.83 9.02 19.26
CA ASP A 184 -0.53 7.80 20.05
C ASP A 184 0.51 8.15 21.13
N ASP A 185 -0.02 8.43 22.34
CA ASP A 185 0.71 8.76 23.57
C ASP A 185 1.47 7.58 24.19
N ASP A 186 1.55 6.44 23.51
CA ASP A 186 2.31 5.29 24.01
C ASP A 186 3.82 5.55 23.81
N PRO A 187 4.58 5.80 24.89
CA PRO A 187 6.01 6.00 24.76
C PRO A 187 6.66 4.74 24.19
N LEU A 188 7.59 4.93 23.26
CA LEU A 188 8.46 3.84 22.83
C LEU A 188 9.11 3.19 24.05
N PRO A 189 9.34 1.87 24.03
CA PRO A 189 10.17 1.25 25.05
C PRO A 189 11.52 1.97 25.12
N PRO A 190 12.13 2.10 26.31
CA PRO A 190 13.43 2.72 26.45
C PRO A 190 14.43 2.11 25.46
N GLN A 191 15.21 2.97 24.80
CA GLN A 191 16.18 2.52 23.82
C GLN A 191 17.15 1.52 24.47
N PRO A 192 17.29 0.30 23.92
CA PRO A 192 18.23 -0.68 24.46
C PRO A 192 19.65 -0.12 24.45
N ARG A 193 20.40 -0.41 25.52
CA ARG A 193 21.85 -0.25 25.47
C ARG A 193 22.42 -1.30 24.54
N MET A 194 23.46 -0.92 23.79
CA MET A 194 24.25 -1.90 23.05
C MET A 194 24.89 -2.86 24.07
N PRO A 195 24.65 -4.17 23.98
CA PRO A 195 25.24 -5.13 24.90
C PRO A 195 26.72 -5.34 24.59
N ASP A 196 27.48 -5.82 25.58
CA ASP A 196 28.92 -6.10 25.40
C ASP A 196 29.16 -7.19 24.34
N ASP A 197 28.20 -8.11 24.15
CA ASP A 197 28.20 -9.18 23.14
C ASP A 197 27.46 -8.79 21.85
N ALA A 198 27.32 -7.50 21.54
CA ALA A 198 26.54 -7.01 20.39
C ALA A 198 26.92 -7.68 19.05
N ALA A 199 28.21 -7.89 18.80
CA ALA A 199 28.67 -8.55 17.57
C ALA A 199 28.16 -10.00 17.48
N ASP A 200 28.23 -10.75 18.58
CA ASP A 200 27.75 -12.13 18.64
C ASP A 200 26.23 -12.20 18.54
N LEU A 201 25.52 -11.26 19.18
CA LEU A 201 24.08 -11.15 19.07
C LEU A 201 23.64 -10.88 17.62
N LEU A 202 24.26 -9.91 16.94
CA LEU A 202 23.98 -9.60 15.54
C LEU A 202 24.32 -10.76 14.61
N SER A 203 25.40 -11.50 14.89
CA SER A 203 25.76 -12.72 14.14
C SER A 203 24.70 -13.82 14.29
N ARG A 204 24.20 -14.05 15.52
CA ARG A 204 23.09 -14.99 15.78
C ARG A 204 21.81 -14.56 15.06
N GLN A 205 21.44 -13.28 15.15
CA GLN A 205 20.27 -12.73 14.47
C GLN A 205 20.39 -12.86 12.95
N TYR A 206 21.56 -12.55 12.38
CA TYR A 206 21.82 -12.72 10.95
C TYR A 206 21.60 -14.17 10.50
N LYS A 207 22.11 -15.15 11.26
CA LYS A 207 21.89 -16.57 10.97
C LYS A 207 20.38 -16.90 10.94
N THR A 208 19.63 -16.43 11.93
CA THR A 208 18.17 -16.63 12.00
C THR A 208 17.45 -15.96 10.82
N ILE A 209 17.88 -14.77 10.42
CA ILE A 209 17.35 -14.08 9.23
C ILE A 209 17.63 -14.89 7.97
N ALA A 210 18.87 -15.31 7.75
CA ALA A 210 19.28 -16.09 6.58
C ALA A 210 18.49 -17.40 6.43
N GLU A 211 18.29 -18.14 7.53
CA GLU A 211 17.49 -19.37 7.54
C GLU A 211 16.02 -19.12 7.15
N ALA A 212 15.42 -18.02 7.61
CA ALA A 212 14.06 -17.67 7.25
C ALA A 212 13.94 -17.13 5.83
N VAL A 213 14.91 -16.35 5.35
CA VAL A 213 14.96 -15.87 3.96
C VAL A 213 15.06 -17.05 3.00
N ASP A 214 15.93 -18.03 3.27
CA ASP A 214 15.98 -19.24 2.43
C ASP A 214 14.66 -20.02 2.47
N TRP A 215 14.01 -20.13 3.62
CA TRP A 215 12.69 -20.74 3.73
C TRP A 215 11.63 -20.01 2.88
N VAL A 216 11.62 -18.67 2.88
CA VAL A 216 10.71 -17.89 2.02
C VAL A 216 11.02 -18.11 0.54
N ALA A 217 12.30 -18.06 0.16
CA ALA A 217 12.74 -18.28 -1.22
C ALA A 217 12.39 -19.70 -1.73
N GLY A 218 12.24 -20.66 -0.83
CA GLY A 218 11.83 -22.04 -1.12
C GLY A 218 10.33 -22.28 -1.29
N GLY A 219 9.49 -21.26 -1.13
CA GLY A 219 8.06 -21.38 -1.42
C GLY A 219 7.82 -21.71 -2.89
N THR A 220 7.09 -22.79 -3.16
CA THR A 220 6.74 -23.24 -4.51
C THR A 220 5.23 -23.46 -4.63
N GLY A 221 4.68 -23.19 -5.82
CA GLY A 221 3.27 -23.39 -6.10
C GLY A 221 2.42 -22.15 -5.77
N PRO A 222 1.10 -22.31 -5.59
CA PRO A 222 0.20 -21.19 -5.33
C PRO A 222 0.45 -20.56 -3.95
N GLU A 223 0.99 -21.32 -2.99
CA GLU A 223 1.13 -20.84 -1.62
C GLU A 223 2.29 -19.85 -1.45
N HIS A 224 2.02 -18.67 -0.89
CA HIS A 224 3.05 -17.71 -0.54
C HIS A 224 3.64 -18.07 0.83
N HIS A 225 4.95 -18.30 0.87
CA HIS A 225 5.71 -18.34 2.12
C HIS A 225 5.95 -16.91 2.62
N ILE A 226 5.64 -16.64 3.89
CA ILE A 226 5.77 -15.33 4.52
C ILE A 226 6.57 -15.48 5.82
N ALA A 227 7.61 -14.67 5.99
CA ALA A 227 8.36 -14.57 7.24
C ALA A 227 8.27 -13.15 7.80
N ILE A 228 8.02 -13.03 9.11
CA ILE A 228 7.98 -11.76 9.83
C ILE A 228 9.07 -11.77 10.91
N PHE A 229 10.03 -10.87 10.79
CA PHE A 229 11.10 -10.59 11.73
C PHE A 229 10.68 -9.44 12.64
N SER A 230 10.58 -9.66 13.95
CA SER A 230 10.09 -8.64 14.90
C SER A 230 11.05 -8.44 16.06
N TRP A 231 11.30 -7.18 16.38
CA TRP A 231 12.04 -6.66 17.53
C TRP A 231 11.08 -5.80 18.38
N GLY A 232 10.01 -6.42 18.87
CA GLY A 232 8.88 -5.70 19.45
C GLY A 232 8.04 -5.05 18.35
N ASP A 233 7.94 -3.73 18.37
CA ASP A 233 7.17 -2.98 17.36
C ASP A 233 7.89 -2.94 16.01
N PHE A 234 9.21 -2.98 16.01
CA PHE A 234 9.98 -2.93 14.80
C PHE A 234 9.88 -4.25 14.06
N TYR A 235 9.49 -4.23 12.78
CA TYR A 235 9.41 -5.44 12.00
C TYR A 235 9.87 -5.28 10.56
N ILE A 236 10.32 -6.40 10.01
CA ILE A 236 10.52 -6.62 8.59
C ILE A 236 9.68 -7.83 8.20
N GLN A 237 8.83 -7.70 7.19
CA GLN A 237 8.09 -8.83 6.63
C GLN A 237 8.59 -9.14 5.24
N CYS A 238 8.76 -10.42 4.91
CA CYS A 238 9.14 -10.86 3.58
C CYS A 238 8.16 -11.93 3.11
N MET A 239 7.76 -11.84 1.85
CA MET A 239 6.91 -12.83 1.20
C MET A 239 7.50 -13.26 -0.14
N LYS A 240 7.29 -14.54 -0.48
CA LYS A 240 7.56 -15.03 -1.82
C LYS A 240 6.53 -14.40 -2.76
N ALA A 241 6.99 -13.49 -3.62
CA ALA A 241 6.21 -12.94 -4.71
C ALA A 241 6.26 -13.91 -5.91
N GLU A 242 5.55 -13.59 -7.01
CA GLU A 242 5.63 -14.37 -8.24
C GLU A 242 7.09 -14.59 -8.65
N ASP A 243 7.40 -15.80 -9.10
CA ASP A 243 8.74 -16.12 -9.58
C ASP A 243 9.16 -15.14 -10.69
N PRO A 244 10.39 -14.59 -10.65
CA PRO A 244 11.50 -14.94 -9.78
C PRO A 244 11.76 -13.90 -8.67
N SER A 245 10.79 -13.55 -7.82
CA SER A 245 10.96 -12.46 -6.86
C SER A 245 10.56 -12.76 -5.40
N MET A 246 11.10 -11.97 -4.47
CA MET A 246 10.72 -11.89 -3.06
C MET A 246 10.49 -10.42 -2.71
N GLN A 247 9.33 -10.10 -2.14
CA GLN A 247 9.02 -8.75 -1.67
C GLN A 247 9.29 -8.70 -0.17
N CYS A 248 10.02 -7.69 0.28
CA CYS A 248 10.21 -7.41 1.70
C CYS A 248 9.82 -5.98 2.04
N GLU A 249 9.30 -5.81 3.24
CA GLU A 249 8.80 -4.54 3.74
C GLU A 249 9.30 -4.26 5.16
N VAL A 250 9.86 -3.08 5.36
CA VAL A 250 10.28 -2.56 6.67
C VAL A 250 9.18 -1.63 7.17
N VAL A 251 8.72 -1.87 8.40
CA VAL A 251 7.66 -1.07 9.05
C VAL A 251 7.89 0.44 8.88
N SER A 252 6.82 1.20 8.61
CA SER A 252 6.88 2.66 8.54
C SER A 252 6.35 3.34 9.80
N ALA A 253 6.82 4.57 10.04
CA ALA A 253 6.25 5.44 11.06
C ALA A 253 4.87 6.01 10.66
N ASP A 254 4.42 5.80 9.42
CA ASP A 254 3.09 6.22 8.97
C ASP A 254 2.01 5.26 9.44
N ILE A 255 2.31 3.95 9.49
CA ILE A 255 1.39 2.95 10.04
C ILE A 255 1.54 2.76 11.53
N MET A 256 2.69 3.13 12.09
CA MET A 256 2.96 3.04 13.51
C MET A 256 3.58 4.35 14.01
N PRO A 257 2.74 5.35 14.29
CA PRO A 257 3.16 6.71 14.62
C PRO A 257 4.18 6.79 15.77
N ARG A 258 4.09 5.89 16.75
CA ARG A 258 5.05 5.84 17.86
C ARG A 258 6.50 5.59 17.43
N LEU A 259 6.75 5.03 16.24
CA LEU A 259 8.09 4.84 15.70
C LEU A 259 8.74 6.11 15.14
N LYS A 260 7.99 7.23 14.97
CA LYS A 260 8.48 8.50 14.40
C LYS A 260 9.84 8.97 14.95
N PRO A 261 10.16 8.86 16.27
CA PRO A 261 11.46 9.29 16.80
C PRO A 261 12.64 8.50 16.22
N VAL A 262 12.44 7.24 15.88
CA VAL A 262 13.49 6.30 15.41
C VAL A 262 13.50 6.22 13.89
N LEU A 263 12.34 5.93 13.28
CA LEU A 263 12.13 5.87 11.84
C LEU A 263 11.89 7.26 11.23
N ASN A 264 12.83 8.16 11.49
CA ASN A 264 12.83 9.51 10.96
C ASN A 264 13.41 9.58 9.53
N ALA A 265 13.40 10.77 8.93
CA ALA A 265 13.89 10.98 7.56
C ALA A 265 15.36 10.55 7.36
N ALA A 266 16.20 10.57 8.39
CA ALA A 266 17.58 10.09 8.27
C ALA A 266 17.65 8.55 8.20
N ALA A 267 16.78 7.84 8.94
CA ALA A 267 16.60 6.40 8.81
C ALA A 267 16.02 6.03 7.44
N GLY A 268 15.00 6.76 6.98
CA GLY A 268 14.43 6.59 5.64
C GLY A 268 15.48 6.66 4.52
N ARG A 269 16.30 7.72 4.49
CA ARG A 269 17.41 7.85 3.52
C ARG A 269 18.45 6.73 3.58
N ARG A 270 18.60 6.06 4.72
CA ARG A 270 19.50 4.90 4.85
C ARG A 270 18.85 3.65 4.25
N LEU A 271 17.56 3.43 4.51
CA LEU A 271 16.78 2.36 3.87
C LEU A 271 16.73 2.52 2.34
N GLU A 272 16.57 3.75 1.84
CA GLU A 272 16.63 4.04 0.40
C GLU A 272 17.96 3.63 -0.25
N LYS A 273 19.09 3.86 0.45
CA LYS A 273 20.41 3.43 -0.03
C LYS A 273 20.56 1.91 -0.12
N LEU A 274 19.75 1.16 0.63
CA LEU A 274 19.69 -0.30 0.57
C LEU A 274 18.73 -0.79 -0.54
N GLY A 275 17.98 0.12 -1.17
CA GLY A 275 17.03 -0.16 -2.25
C GLY A 275 15.56 -0.13 -1.85
N PHE A 276 15.24 0.19 -0.60
CA PHE A 276 13.85 0.26 -0.14
C PHE A 276 13.21 1.56 -0.59
N LEU A 277 12.06 1.45 -1.27
CA LEU A 277 11.24 2.58 -1.65
C LEU A 277 10.47 3.10 -0.44
N GLU A 278 10.26 4.41 -0.35
CA GLU A 278 9.42 5.02 0.68
C GLU A 278 7.97 4.48 0.65
N PRO A 279 7.24 4.57 1.78
CA PRO A 279 5.81 4.31 1.82
C PRO A 279 5.06 5.07 0.74
N GLY A 280 3.98 4.48 0.22
CA GLY A 280 3.26 5.01 -0.92
C GLY A 280 2.72 3.94 -1.85
N TYR A 281 3.61 3.12 -2.40
CA TYR A 281 3.20 1.92 -3.11
C TYR A 281 2.74 0.84 -2.12
N SER A 282 3.51 0.64 -1.05
CA SER A 282 3.14 -0.10 0.17
C SER A 282 2.87 0.87 1.32
N LEU A 283 2.23 0.40 2.40
CA LEU A 283 2.14 1.18 3.64
C LEU A 283 3.53 1.30 4.33
N ASN A 284 4.45 0.44 3.95
CA ASN A 284 5.79 0.27 4.51
C ASN A 284 6.87 0.67 3.51
N TYR A 285 8.12 0.74 3.98
CA TYR A 285 9.26 0.81 3.07
C TYR A 285 9.41 -0.53 2.37
N ALA A 286 9.36 -0.57 1.04
CA ALA A 286 9.26 -1.84 0.29
C ALA A 286 10.41 -2.03 -0.70
N GLN A 287 10.87 -3.28 -0.83
CA GLN A 287 11.87 -3.67 -1.82
C GLN A 287 11.54 -5.03 -2.42
N ASN A 288 11.70 -5.13 -3.74
CA ASN A 288 11.60 -6.39 -4.47
C ASN A 288 13.00 -6.91 -4.78
N PHE A 289 13.30 -8.12 -4.31
CA PHE A 289 14.54 -8.83 -4.56
C PHE A 289 14.34 -9.89 -5.64
N LEU A 290 15.26 -9.95 -6.59
CA LEU A 290 15.27 -10.98 -7.63
C LEU A 290 15.93 -12.26 -7.09
N LEU A 291 15.32 -13.40 -7.40
CA LEU A 291 15.77 -14.75 -7.09
C LEU A 291 16.17 -15.44 -8.39
N HIS A 292 17.42 -15.27 -8.81
CA HIS A 292 17.93 -15.80 -10.07
C HIS A 292 18.01 -17.32 -10.03
N LYS A 293 17.50 -17.94 -11.09
CA LYS A 293 17.58 -19.39 -11.29
C LYS A 293 19.05 -19.84 -11.29
N GLY A 294 19.39 -20.74 -10.36
CA GLY A 294 20.76 -21.28 -10.23
C GLY A 294 21.71 -20.43 -9.38
N ALA A 295 21.27 -19.30 -8.83
CA ALA A 295 22.06 -18.48 -7.89
C ALA A 295 21.36 -18.29 -6.54
N ARG A 296 20.40 -19.17 -6.20
CA ARG A 296 19.57 -19.07 -5.00
C ARG A 296 20.38 -18.80 -3.73
N ASP A 297 21.41 -19.59 -3.44
CA ASP A 297 22.22 -19.45 -2.22
C ASP A 297 22.92 -18.08 -2.13
N LYS A 298 23.34 -17.54 -3.28
CA LYS A 298 23.97 -16.23 -3.36
C LYS A 298 22.93 -15.12 -3.13
N ASP A 299 21.75 -15.27 -3.74
CA ASP A 299 20.68 -14.28 -3.65
C ASP A 299 20.06 -14.26 -2.25
N THR A 300 19.76 -15.42 -1.65
CA THR A 300 19.22 -15.50 -0.28
C THR A 300 20.19 -14.92 0.74
N LYS A 301 21.51 -15.15 0.57
CA LYS A 301 22.54 -14.51 1.38
C LYS A 301 22.53 -12.98 1.24
N ALA A 302 22.55 -12.48 0.01
CA ALA A 302 22.53 -11.04 -0.25
C ALA A 302 21.27 -10.36 0.29
N ILE A 303 20.12 -11.03 0.18
CA ILE A 303 18.86 -10.57 0.77
C ILE A 303 18.99 -10.50 2.29
N ALA A 304 19.41 -11.59 2.95
CA ALA A 304 19.59 -11.62 4.40
C ALA A 304 20.56 -10.54 4.91
N ASP A 305 21.68 -10.32 4.21
CA ASP A 305 22.63 -9.25 4.49
C ASP A 305 21.96 -7.87 4.40
N THR A 306 21.11 -7.66 3.39
CA THR A 306 20.36 -6.42 3.20
C THR A 306 19.32 -6.21 4.31
N LEU A 307 18.59 -7.26 4.71
CA LEU A 307 17.59 -7.18 5.77
C LEU A 307 18.23 -6.89 7.14
N ALA A 308 19.36 -7.54 7.44
CA ALA A 308 20.11 -7.26 8.68
C ALA A 308 20.60 -5.81 8.73
N GLN A 309 21.12 -5.28 7.61
CA GLN A 309 21.50 -3.88 7.49
C GLN A 309 20.29 -2.94 7.62
N ALA A 310 19.16 -3.29 7.01
CA ALA A 310 17.94 -2.50 7.10
C ALA A 310 17.45 -2.41 8.56
N ALA A 311 17.48 -3.52 9.31
CA ALA A 311 17.14 -3.53 10.72
C ALA A 311 18.08 -2.62 11.54
N GLN A 312 19.40 -2.71 11.32
CA GLN A 312 20.37 -1.86 12.02
C GLN A 312 20.22 -0.37 11.67
N GLN A 313 20.08 -0.04 10.38
CA GLN A 313 20.03 1.33 9.89
C GLN A 313 18.68 2.01 10.13
N GLY A 314 17.60 1.23 10.10
CA GLY A 314 16.23 1.67 10.33
C GLY A 314 15.90 1.74 11.82
N PHE A 315 16.18 0.69 12.59
CA PHE A 315 15.72 0.57 13.98
C PHE A 315 16.76 1.06 15.00
N GLY A 316 18.00 1.33 14.58
CA GLY A 316 19.08 1.71 15.49
C GLY A 316 19.30 0.64 16.57
N ASN A 317 19.49 1.05 17.82
CA ASN A 317 19.72 0.11 18.93
C ASN A 317 18.52 -0.79 19.26
N TYR A 318 17.32 -0.55 18.70
CA TYR A 318 16.19 -1.45 18.91
C TYR A 318 16.39 -2.83 18.26
N VAL A 319 17.35 -2.96 17.35
CA VAL A 319 17.79 -4.26 16.81
C VAL A 319 18.35 -5.20 17.90
N PHE A 320 18.73 -4.67 19.07
CA PHE A 320 19.22 -5.48 20.20
C PHE A 320 18.10 -6.06 21.08
N LEU A 321 16.83 -5.76 20.79
CA LEU A 321 15.72 -6.50 21.37
C LEU A 321 15.74 -7.98 20.88
N PRO A 322 15.10 -8.91 21.60
CA PRO A 322 14.99 -10.28 21.14
C PRO A 322 14.27 -10.36 19.79
N LEU A 323 14.96 -10.91 18.78
CA LEU A 323 14.38 -11.18 17.47
C LEU A 323 13.40 -12.35 17.58
N GLN A 324 12.15 -12.11 17.20
CA GLN A 324 11.14 -13.13 16.98
C GLN A 324 10.93 -13.34 15.49
N VAL A 325 10.82 -14.61 15.05
CA VAL A 325 10.52 -14.94 13.66
C VAL A 325 9.25 -15.77 13.59
N LYS A 326 8.25 -15.24 12.88
CA LYS A 326 7.02 -15.97 12.55
C LYS A 326 7.06 -16.40 11.09
N ARG A 327 6.60 -17.61 10.80
CA ARG A 327 6.49 -18.18 9.45
C ARG A 327 5.05 -18.55 9.17
N HIS A 328 4.53 -18.12 8.03
CA HIS A 328 3.17 -18.37 7.60
C HIS A 328 3.16 -18.87 6.15
N THR A 329 2.26 -19.78 5.84
CA THR A 329 1.88 -20.08 4.46
C THR A 329 0.49 -19.49 4.22
N SER A 330 0.30 -18.82 3.09
CA SER A 330 -1.01 -18.34 2.65
C SER A 330 -1.33 -18.90 1.29
N LYS A 331 -2.57 -19.33 1.09
CA LYS A 331 -3.06 -19.66 -0.25
C LYS A 331 -3.30 -18.35 -1.00
N PRO A 332 -3.08 -18.29 -2.33
CA PRO A 332 -3.49 -17.15 -3.10
C PRO A 332 -5.01 -17.15 -3.08
N ASN A 333 -5.60 -16.04 -2.61
CA ASN A 333 -7.03 -15.81 -2.72
C ASN A 333 -7.41 -15.62 -4.20
#